data_AF-A8U4N4-F1
#
_entry.id   AF-A8U4N4-F1
#
_cell.length_a   1.000
_cell.length_b   1.000
_cell.length_c   1.000
_cell.angle_alpha   90.00
_cell.angle_beta   90.00
_cell.angle_gamma   90.00
#
_symmetry.space_group_name_H-M   'P 1'
#
loop_
_entity.id
_entity.type
_entity.pdbx_description
1 polymer ?
#
loop_
_entity_poly.entity_id
_entity_poly.type
_entity_poly.pdbx_seq_one_letter_code
_entity_poly.pdbx_strand_id
1 'polypeptide(L)'
;MDTDLNQRLDRPSATPDDLAEAERLLLHLKYLLLLPTPNGQFVECLKAMGAKTPEGRQWSYVAAQPVLDRLSKKRLLAVDHGCLPALAHDITEQAIAAPTAERMVAAICKVLPVQPPWSSYYLAPDQVALCRLLRLAAYANDAYADDATAFDALATLGDKRLGPASNVFFFGNLFVVSPPPAAWFASRAPRMLPTLLLARLLAFTQAGTADDDLPAIIAQARAGLGNSAYESLRPVLLRCDLLANRLDAMRADFVGSDDDRLALDGTMAFLEGRNDAALALYRDALKARRKRLGKRKLFLPDEHGMFFLLALLRANDAALHAELQTGIEAALFELPEWPTARAGGRSRPCSGWRRGWRSRRRPR
;
A
#
# COMPACT_ATOMS: atom_id res chain seq x y z
N MET A 1 -3.47 18.25 -24.07
CA MET A 1 -4.46 17.46 -24.83
C MET A 1 -5.09 16.48 -23.86
N ASP A 2 -6.31 16.83 -23.42
CA ASP A 2 -7.35 15.94 -22.88
C ASP A 2 -7.09 15.00 -21.70
N THR A 3 -6.52 15.53 -20.61
CA THR A 3 -6.73 14.93 -19.27
C THR A 3 -8.17 15.13 -18.78
N ASP A 4 -8.86 16.16 -19.27
CA ASP A 4 -10.21 16.56 -18.85
C ASP A 4 -11.33 15.73 -19.51
N LEU A 5 -11.07 15.16 -20.71
CA LEU A 5 -12.05 14.31 -21.40
C LEU A 5 -12.15 12.91 -20.76
N ASN A 6 -11.03 12.35 -20.28
CA ASN A 6 -11.04 11.07 -19.55
C ASN A 6 -11.65 11.21 -18.16
N GLN A 7 -11.47 12.34 -17.46
CA GLN A 7 -12.12 12.61 -16.18
C GLN A 7 -13.65 12.76 -16.30
N ARG A 8 -14.16 13.23 -17.45
CA ARG A 8 -15.61 13.34 -17.71
C ARG A 8 -16.27 12.01 -18.07
N LEU A 9 -15.51 11.02 -18.56
CA LEU A 9 -16.03 9.72 -18.96
C LEU A 9 -16.04 8.68 -17.83
N ASP A 10 -15.36 8.92 -16.70
CA ASP A 10 -15.30 7.99 -15.56
C ASP A 10 -16.15 8.40 -14.35
N ARG A 11 -16.83 9.56 -14.40
CA ARG A 11 -17.72 9.95 -13.28
C ARG A 11 -18.97 9.06 -13.24
N PRO A 12 -19.37 8.59 -12.05
CA PRO A 12 -20.60 7.83 -11.91
C PRO A 12 -21.79 8.67 -12.38
N SER A 13 -22.69 8.03 -13.11
CA SER A 13 -23.85 8.71 -13.73
C SER A 13 -24.99 9.01 -12.76
N ALA A 14 -24.87 8.55 -11.52
CA ALA A 14 -25.80 8.78 -10.41
C ALA A 14 -25.00 8.87 -9.12
N THR A 15 -25.48 9.68 -8.17
CA THR A 15 -24.94 9.66 -6.81
C THR A 15 -25.57 8.51 -6.03
N PRO A 16 -24.91 7.97 -4.99
CA PRO A 16 -25.49 6.91 -4.15
C PRO A 16 -26.83 7.28 -3.47
N ASP A 17 -27.12 8.57 -3.35
CA ASP A 17 -28.38 9.09 -2.82
C ASP A 17 -29.55 8.84 -3.77
N ASP A 18 -29.32 8.83 -5.08
CA ASP A 18 -30.33 8.60 -6.12
C ASP A 18 -30.69 7.12 -6.32
N LEU A 19 -30.13 6.22 -5.51
CA LEU A 19 -30.31 4.78 -5.65
C LEU A 19 -31.60 4.31 -4.98
N ALA A 20 -32.26 3.36 -5.65
CA ALA A 20 -33.31 2.58 -5.00
C ALA A 20 -32.72 1.81 -3.81
N GLU A 21 -33.55 1.51 -2.80
CA GLU A 21 -33.09 0.86 -1.57
C GLU A 21 -32.32 -0.45 -1.82
N ALA A 22 -32.81 -1.30 -2.72
CA ALA A 22 -32.14 -2.54 -3.10
C ALA A 22 -30.79 -2.31 -3.84
N GLU A 23 -30.69 -1.25 -4.65
CA GLU A 23 -29.43 -0.87 -5.31
C GLU A 23 -28.40 -0.42 -4.28
N ARG A 24 -28.81 0.46 -3.36
CA ARG A 24 -27.95 0.96 -2.27
C ARG A 24 -27.49 -0.18 -1.36
N LEU A 25 -28.40 -1.08 -0.99
CA LEU A 25 -28.11 -2.26 -0.16
C LEU A 25 -27.01 -3.14 -0.78
N LEU A 26 -27.18 -3.53 -2.06
CA LEU A 26 -26.23 -4.40 -2.75
C LEU A 26 -24.89 -3.69 -3.01
N LEU A 27 -24.93 -2.40 -3.32
CA LEU A 27 -23.73 -1.58 -3.50
C LEU A 27 -22.93 -1.49 -2.19
N HIS A 28 -23.57 -1.12 -1.09
CA HIS A 28 -22.93 -1.05 0.23
C HIS A 28 -22.31 -2.40 0.62
N LEU A 29 -23.05 -3.50 0.47
CA LEU A 29 -22.51 -4.82 0.79
C LEU A 29 -21.29 -5.19 -0.08
N LYS A 30 -21.31 -4.88 -1.38
CA LYS A 30 -20.17 -5.11 -2.28
C LYS A 30 -18.93 -4.35 -1.81
N TYR A 31 -19.08 -3.08 -1.44
CA TYR A 31 -17.96 -2.23 -1.00
C TYR A 31 -17.48 -2.51 0.42
N LEU A 32 -18.33 -3.03 1.31
CA LEU A 32 -17.91 -3.58 2.60
C LEU A 32 -17.09 -4.87 2.41
N LEU A 33 -17.47 -5.72 1.44
CA LEU A 33 -16.72 -6.93 1.11
C LEU A 33 -15.39 -6.62 0.40
N LEU A 34 -15.39 -5.65 -0.52
CA LEU A 34 -14.33 -5.12 -1.41
C LEU A 34 -13.46 -6.16 -2.13
N LEU A 35 -12.78 -6.99 -1.35
CA LEU A 35 -11.95 -8.09 -1.80
C LEU A 35 -12.79 -9.21 -2.45
N PRO A 36 -12.20 -9.96 -3.40
CA PRO A 36 -12.91 -11.01 -4.15
C PRO A 36 -13.74 -11.92 -3.24
N THR A 37 -15.01 -12.05 -3.57
CA THR A 37 -15.98 -12.86 -2.83
C THR A 37 -16.81 -13.66 -3.82
N PRO A 38 -16.82 -15.00 -3.73
CA PRO A 38 -17.71 -15.85 -4.51
C PRO A 38 -19.18 -15.41 -4.40
N ASN A 39 -19.91 -15.46 -5.51
CA ASN A 39 -21.32 -15.06 -5.59
C ASN A 39 -22.21 -15.77 -4.55
N GLY A 40 -21.90 -17.03 -4.22
CA GLY A 40 -22.59 -17.76 -3.16
C GLY A 40 -22.45 -17.10 -1.79
N GLN A 41 -21.22 -16.75 -1.39
CA GLN A 41 -20.95 -16.09 -0.10
C GLN A 41 -21.56 -14.69 -0.03
N PHE A 42 -21.58 -13.95 -1.15
CA PHE A 42 -22.27 -12.66 -1.24
C PHE A 42 -23.78 -12.80 -0.93
N VAL A 43 -24.44 -13.79 -1.53
CA VAL A 43 -25.86 -14.07 -1.29
C VAL A 43 -26.10 -14.58 0.14
N GLU A 44 -25.20 -15.41 0.68
CA GLU A 44 -25.29 -15.84 2.07
C GLU A 44 -25.18 -14.67 3.06
N CYS A 45 -24.37 -13.65 2.77
CA CYS A 45 -24.35 -12.41 3.57
C CYS A 45 -25.71 -11.70 3.53
N LEU A 46 -26.34 -11.56 2.36
CA LEU A 46 -27.68 -10.97 2.21
C LEU A 46 -28.74 -11.73 3.01
N LYS A 47 -28.66 -13.07 3.03
CA LYS A 47 -29.56 -13.91 3.83
C LYS A 47 -29.28 -13.77 5.32
N ALA A 48 -28.02 -13.78 5.73
CA ALA A 48 -27.60 -13.69 7.12
C ALA A 48 -28.00 -12.36 7.78
N MET A 49 -28.02 -11.25 7.02
CA MET A 49 -28.54 -9.96 7.51
C MET A 49 -30.07 -9.86 7.53
N GLY A 50 -30.77 -10.91 7.08
CA GLY A 50 -32.23 -10.96 7.01
C GLY A 50 -32.84 -10.08 5.90
N ALA A 51 -32.04 -9.62 4.93
CA ALA A 51 -32.54 -8.76 3.86
C ALA A 51 -33.50 -9.53 2.93
N LYS A 52 -34.49 -8.80 2.41
CA LYS A 52 -35.45 -9.30 1.43
C LYS A 52 -35.34 -8.53 0.13
N THR A 53 -35.76 -9.14 -0.96
CA THR A 53 -35.93 -8.44 -2.23
C THR A 53 -37.09 -7.42 -2.12
N PRO A 54 -37.22 -6.48 -3.07
CA PRO A 54 -38.37 -5.56 -3.10
C PRO A 54 -39.74 -6.28 -3.08
N GLU A 55 -39.80 -7.50 -3.61
CA GLU A 55 -40.99 -8.36 -3.62
C GLU A 55 -41.15 -9.19 -2.34
N GLY A 56 -40.35 -8.94 -1.31
CA GLY A 56 -40.41 -9.62 -0.01
C GLY A 56 -39.79 -11.03 0.01
N ARG A 57 -39.14 -11.47 -1.08
CA ARG A 57 -38.55 -12.82 -1.18
C ARG A 57 -37.14 -12.86 -0.60
N GLN A 58 -36.61 -14.06 -0.36
CA GLN A 58 -35.19 -14.22 -0.02
C GLN A 58 -34.30 -13.89 -1.23
N TRP A 59 -33.14 -13.30 -0.97
CA TRP A 59 -32.14 -13.05 -2.02
C TRP A 59 -31.57 -14.36 -2.58
N SER A 60 -31.43 -14.39 -3.90
CA SER A 60 -30.66 -15.36 -4.66
C SER A 60 -29.75 -14.60 -5.63
N TYR A 61 -28.74 -15.26 -6.19
CA TYR A 61 -27.88 -14.59 -7.18
C TYR A 61 -28.68 -14.15 -8.41
N VAL A 62 -29.62 -14.98 -8.85
CA VAL A 62 -30.53 -14.67 -9.97
C VAL A 62 -31.36 -13.42 -9.69
N ALA A 63 -31.80 -13.21 -8.45
CA ALA A 63 -32.52 -11.99 -8.06
C ALA A 63 -31.60 -10.76 -7.91
N ALA A 64 -30.36 -10.96 -7.47
CA ALA A 64 -29.38 -9.88 -7.32
C ALA A 64 -28.82 -9.38 -8.65
N GLN A 65 -28.64 -10.26 -9.63
CA GLN A 65 -27.96 -9.96 -10.90
C GLN A 65 -28.58 -8.77 -11.66
N PRO A 66 -29.91 -8.65 -11.86
CA PRO A 66 -30.47 -7.48 -12.54
C PRO A 66 -30.22 -6.15 -11.81
N VAL A 67 -30.06 -6.19 -10.48
CA VAL A 67 -29.73 -5.00 -9.68
C VAL A 67 -28.26 -4.64 -9.85
N LEU A 68 -27.37 -5.64 -9.81
CA LEU A 68 -25.94 -5.46 -10.05
C LEU A 68 -25.67 -4.94 -11.47
N ASP A 69 -26.38 -5.44 -12.49
CA ASP A 69 -26.28 -4.96 -13.86
C ASP A 69 -26.69 -3.48 -13.99
N ARG A 70 -27.69 -3.03 -13.22
CA ARG A 70 -28.05 -1.60 -13.17
C ARG A 70 -26.97 -0.77 -12.51
N LEU A 71 -26.37 -1.24 -11.41
CA LEU A 71 -25.24 -0.57 -10.75
C LEU A 71 -24.02 -0.47 -11.68
N SER A 72 -23.72 -1.51 -12.46
CA SER A 72 -22.65 -1.47 -13.47
C SER A 72 -22.97 -0.50 -14.60
N LYS A 73 -24.23 -0.46 -15.09
CA LYS A 73 -24.67 0.55 -16.06
C LYS A 73 -24.54 1.98 -15.53
N LYS A 74 -24.79 2.18 -14.23
CA LYS A 74 -24.60 3.46 -13.54
C LYS A 74 -23.13 3.83 -13.31
N ARG A 75 -22.19 2.91 -13.60
CA ARG A 75 -20.74 3.01 -13.32
C ARG A 75 -20.41 3.12 -11.84
N LEU A 76 -21.18 2.40 -11.02
CA LEU A 76 -20.91 2.24 -9.58
C LEU A 76 -20.29 0.87 -9.27
N LEU A 77 -20.29 -0.03 -10.24
CA LEU A 77 -19.56 -1.30 -10.24
C LEU A 77 -18.90 -1.49 -11.61
N ALA A 78 -17.86 -2.32 -11.65
CA ALA A 78 -17.27 -2.81 -12.88
C ALA A 78 -18.25 -3.73 -13.65
N VAL A 79 -17.92 -4.06 -14.90
CA VAL A 79 -18.75 -4.90 -15.77
C VAL A 79 -18.95 -6.32 -15.20
N ASP A 80 -17.96 -6.83 -14.46
CA ASP A 80 -17.99 -8.11 -13.77
C ASP A 80 -18.64 -8.05 -12.37
N HIS A 81 -19.32 -6.94 -12.05
CA HIS A 81 -19.86 -6.61 -10.72
C HIS A 81 -18.81 -6.50 -9.61
N GLY A 82 -17.55 -6.29 -9.98
CA GLY A 82 -16.46 -5.90 -9.09
C GLY A 82 -16.60 -4.45 -8.59
N CYS A 83 -15.95 -4.13 -7.47
CA CYS A 83 -15.92 -2.76 -6.98
C CYS A 83 -14.95 -1.92 -7.81
N LEU A 84 -15.32 -0.68 -8.12
CA LEU A 84 -14.41 0.29 -8.72
C LEU A 84 -13.48 0.86 -7.65
N PRO A 85 -12.14 0.73 -7.79
CA PRO A 85 -11.21 1.15 -6.75
C PRO A 85 -11.32 2.62 -6.36
N ALA A 86 -11.56 3.52 -7.32
CA ALA A 86 -11.68 4.96 -7.09
C ALA A 86 -12.88 5.35 -6.19
N LEU A 87 -13.87 4.48 -6.05
CA LEU A 87 -15.05 4.71 -5.19
C LEU A 87 -14.94 3.95 -3.85
N ALA A 88 -13.83 3.23 -3.62
CA ALA A 88 -13.70 2.29 -2.52
C ALA A 88 -13.83 2.96 -1.16
N HIS A 89 -13.21 4.13 -0.98
CA HIS A 89 -13.31 4.88 0.26
C HIS A 89 -14.73 5.42 0.47
N ASP A 90 -15.22 6.26 -0.46
CA ASP A 90 -16.47 7.02 -0.31
C ASP A 90 -17.69 6.12 -0.07
N ILE A 91 -17.86 5.06 -0.87
CA ILE A 91 -19.01 4.17 -0.71
C ILE A 91 -18.92 3.36 0.58
N THR A 92 -17.71 3.07 1.06
CA THR A 92 -17.54 2.34 2.32
C THR A 92 -17.88 3.22 3.52
N GLU A 93 -17.47 4.50 3.52
CA GLU A 93 -17.89 5.46 4.54
C GLU A 93 -19.42 5.60 4.58
N GLN A 94 -20.05 5.73 3.40
CA GLN A 94 -21.52 5.76 3.30
C GLN A 94 -22.17 4.47 3.81
N ALA A 95 -21.58 3.31 3.49
CA ALA A 95 -22.08 2.02 3.95
C ALA A 95 -22.00 1.86 5.47
N ILE A 96 -20.94 2.38 6.11
CA ILE A 96 -20.77 2.37 7.57
C ILE A 96 -21.67 3.38 8.26
N ALA A 97 -21.92 4.54 7.65
CA ALA A 97 -22.84 5.54 8.19
C ALA A 97 -24.33 5.13 8.05
N ALA A 98 -24.63 4.15 7.20
CA ALA A 98 -26.01 3.72 6.96
C ALA A 98 -26.62 2.95 8.15
N PRO A 99 -27.94 3.05 8.38
CA PRO A 99 -28.64 2.29 9.44
C PRO A 99 -28.53 0.76 9.32
N THR A 100 -28.11 0.25 8.16
CA THR A 100 -27.91 -1.18 7.90
C THR A 100 -26.50 -1.68 8.24
N ALA A 101 -25.57 -0.78 8.59
CA ALA A 101 -24.15 -1.08 8.74
C ALA A 101 -23.88 -2.23 9.72
N GLU A 102 -24.42 -2.14 10.94
CA GLU A 102 -24.26 -3.17 11.98
C GLU A 102 -24.67 -4.56 11.47
N ARG A 103 -25.85 -4.65 10.84
CA ARG A 103 -26.37 -5.91 10.29
C ARG A 103 -25.52 -6.44 9.14
N MET A 104 -24.99 -5.57 8.29
CA MET A 104 -24.10 -5.96 7.20
C MET A 104 -22.76 -6.48 7.74
N VAL A 105 -22.14 -5.76 8.67
CA VAL A 105 -20.86 -6.13 9.26
C VAL A 105 -21.00 -7.44 10.03
N ALA A 106 -22.05 -7.60 10.86
CA ALA A 106 -22.34 -8.84 11.56
C ALA A 106 -22.54 -10.04 10.60
N ALA A 107 -23.25 -9.83 9.48
CA ALA A 107 -23.42 -10.87 8.45
C ALA A 107 -22.09 -11.26 7.79
N ILE A 108 -21.23 -10.28 7.48
CA ILE A 108 -19.89 -10.54 6.92
C ILE A 108 -19.04 -11.32 7.91
N CYS A 109 -18.97 -10.89 9.17
CA CYS A 109 -18.21 -11.58 10.22
C CYS A 109 -18.69 -13.03 10.41
N LYS A 110 -20.01 -13.27 10.32
CA LYS A 110 -20.61 -14.60 10.46
C LYS A 110 -20.31 -15.51 9.26
N VAL A 111 -20.42 -15.00 8.04
CA VAL A 111 -20.30 -15.81 6.80
C VAL A 111 -18.84 -15.98 6.38
N LEU A 112 -18.00 -15.00 6.67
CA LEU A 112 -16.59 -14.92 6.24
C LEU A 112 -15.64 -14.74 7.45
N PRO A 113 -15.69 -15.60 8.47
CA PRO A 113 -14.79 -15.48 9.61
C PRO A 113 -13.37 -15.88 9.23
N VAL A 114 -12.40 -15.32 9.96
CA VAL A 114 -11.01 -15.78 9.94
C VAL A 114 -10.96 -17.17 10.54
N GLN A 115 -10.39 -18.14 9.81
CA GLN A 115 -10.42 -19.54 10.25
C GLN A 115 -9.33 -19.80 11.31
N PRO A 116 -9.57 -20.72 12.25
CA PRO A 116 -8.53 -21.13 13.19
C PRO A 116 -7.40 -21.87 12.46
N PRO A 117 -6.18 -21.86 12.99
CA PRO A 117 -4.96 -22.35 12.31
C PRO A 117 -4.96 -23.86 12.01
N TRP A 118 -5.95 -24.61 12.48
CA TRP A 118 -6.07 -26.05 12.27
C TRP A 118 -6.66 -26.44 10.90
N SER A 119 -7.23 -25.50 10.14
CA SER A 119 -7.77 -25.78 8.80
C SER A 119 -6.68 -25.67 7.73
N SER A 120 -5.98 -26.78 7.49
CA SER A 120 -5.32 -27.23 6.26
C SER A 120 -4.85 -26.17 5.23
N TYR A 121 -3.52 -26.07 5.04
CA TYR A 121 -2.73 -25.81 3.81
C TYR A 121 -3.11 -24.71 2.79
N TYR A 122 -4.22 -23.99 2.96
CA TYR A 122 -4.66 -22.92 2.07
C TYR A 122 -4.48 -21.57 2.76
N LEU A 123 -3.30 -20.98 2.63
CA LEU A 123 -2.97 -19.65 3.14
C LEU A 123 -3.82 -18.52 2.48
N ALA A 124 -4.31 -18.72 1.25
CA ALA A 124 -4.92 -17.64 0.47
C ALA A 124 -6.34 -17.22 0.91
N PRO A 125 -7.30 -18.12 1.20
CA PRO A 125 -8.65 -17.71 1.63
C PRO A 125 -8.67 -17.03 3.00
N ASP A 126 -7.80 -17.47 3.91
CA ASP A 126 -7.68 -16.93 5.27
C ASP A 126 -7.08 -15.52 5.29
N GLN A 127 -6.10 -15.25 4.41
CA GLN A 127 -5.55 -13.91 4.21
C GLN A 127 -6.63 -12.92 3.75
N VAL A 128 -7.47 -13.31 2.79
CA VAL A 128 -8.54 -12.42 2.27
C VAL A 128 -9.57 -12.12 3.35
N ALA A 129 -9.98 -13.11 4.15
CA ALA A 129 -10.89 -12.91 5.27
C ALA A 129 -10.28 -11.95 6.31
N LEU A 130 -9.02 -12.16 6.69
CA LEU A 130 -8.31 -11.31 7.65
C LEU A 130 -8.22 -9.85 7.16
N CYS A 131 -7.75 -9.63 5.94
CA CYS A 131 -7.66 -8.29 5.35
C CYS A 131 -9.03 -7.60 5.28
N ARG A 132 -10.10 -8.35 4.96
CA ARG A 132 -11.47 -7.83 4.94
C ARG A 132 -11.91 -7.37 6.33
N LEU A 133 -11.77 -8.24 7.34
CA LEU A 133 -12.19 -7.90 8.70
C LEU A 133 -11.35 -6.74 9.27
N LEU A 134 -10.04 -6.71 9.01
CA LEU A 134 -9.16 -5.64 9.47
C LEU A 134 -9.56 -4.28 8.85
N ARG A 135 -9.92 -4.29 7.57
CA ARG A 135 -10.46 -3.10 6.89
C ARG A 135 -11.79 -2.67 7.51
N LEU A 136 -12.70 -3.60 7.75
CA LEU A 136 -14.00 -3.29 8.37
C LEU A 136 -13.83 -2.72 9.77
N ALA A 137 -12.96 -3.29 10.59
CA ALA A 137 -12.59 -2.77 11.91
C ALA A 137 -12.10 -1.32 11.83
N ALA A 138 -11.22 -1.00 10.88
CA ALA A 138 -10.72 0.35 10.68
C ALA A 138 -11.81 1.35 10.27
N TYR A 139 -12.66 0.99 9.30
CA TYR A 139 -13.74 1.86 8.80
C TYR A 139 -14.90 2.00 9.81
N ALA A 140 -15.29 0.92 10.48
CA ALA A 140 -16.31 0.92 11.54
C ALA A 140 -15.79 1.52 12.85
N ASN A 141 -14.50 1.85 12.95
CA ASN A 141 -13.85 2.30 14.19
C ASN A 141 -14.05 1.31 15.37
N ASP A 142 -14.06 0.01 15.07
CA ASP A 142 -14.43 -1.08 15.97
C ASP A 142 -15.84 -0.97 16.60
N ALA A 143 -16.75 -0.13 16.08
CA ALA A 143 -18.09 0.05 16.66
C ALA A 143 -18.92 -1.24 16.72
N TYR A 144 -18.61 -2.22 15.86
CA TYR A 144 -19.30 -3.52 15.78
C TYR A 144 -18.37 -4.69 16.09
N ALA A 145 -17.18 -4.41 16.61
CA ALA A 145 -16.18 -5.43 16.86
C ALA A 145 -16.39 -6.11 18.22
N ASP A 146 -16.12 -7.40 18.25
CA ASP A 146 -15.84 -8.17 19.46
C ASP A 146 -14.32 -8.33 19.66
N ASP A 147 -13.91 -9.04 20.72
CA ASP A 147 -12.49 -9.25 21.04
C ASP A 147 -11.69 -9.90 19.89
N ALA A 148 -12.33 -10.74 19.06
CA ALA A 148 -11.68 -11.45 17.97
C ALA A 148 -11.62 -10.63 16.67
N THR A 149 -12.52 -9.66 16.52
CA THR A 149 -12.68 -8.82 15.32
C THR A 149 -12.23 -7.38 15.53
N ALA A 150 -11.77 -7.04 16.74
CA ALA A 150 -11.16 -5.75 17.03
C ALA A 150 -9.88 -5.53 16.21
N PHE A 151 -9.62 -4.29 15.82
CA PHE A 151 -8.50 -3.92 14.97
C PHE A 151 -7.15 -4.46 15.48
N ASP A 152 -6.85 -4.29 16.77
CA ASP A 152 -5.56 -4.71 17.34
C ASP A 152 -5.38 -6.23 17.33
N ALA A 153 -6.47 -6.99 17.58
CA ALA A 153 -6.47 -8.45 17.54
C ALA A 153 -6.20 -8.96 16.12
N LEU A 154 -6.88 -8.37 15.13
CA LEU A 154 -6.70 -8.69 13.72
C LEU A 154 -5.32 -8.27 13.21
N ALA A 155 -4.84 -7.08 13.59
CA ALA A 155 -3.52 -6.60 13.22
C ALA A 155 -2.42 -7.51 13.78
N THR A 156 -2.51 -7.88 15.06
CA THR A 156 -1.61 -8.84 15.71
C THR A 156 -1.64 -10.18 15.00
N LEU A 157 -2.82 -10.64 14.60
CA LEU A 157 -2.97 -11.89 13.85
C LEU A 157 -2.34 -11.80 12.45
N GLY A 158 -2.47 -10.67 11.77
CA GLY A 158 -1.82 -10.38 10.49
C GLY A 158 -0.31 -10.42 10.57
N ASP A 159 0.26 -9.76 11.57
CA ASP A 159 1.72 -9.80 11.77
C ASP A 159 2.22 -11.22 12.03
N LYS A 160 1.45 -12.04 12.75
CA LYS A 160 1.78 -13.45 13.01
C LYS A 160 1.63 -14.35 11.78
N ARG A 161 0.57 -14.18 10.98
CA ARG A 161 0.23 -15.10 9.87
C ARG A 161 0.84 -14.70 8.53
N LEU A 162 0.89 -13.40 8.26
CA LEU A 162 1.32 -12.83 6.97
C LEU A 162 2.71 -12.19 7.05
N GLY A 163 3.24 -12.03 8.25
CA GLY A 163 4.55 -11.47 8.53
C GLY A 163 4.49 -10.00 8.97
N PRO A 164 5.61 -9.49 9.50
CA PRO A 164 5.68 -8.13 10.05
C PRO A 164 5.28 -7.07 9.03
N ALA A 165 4.55 -6.05 9.49
CA ALA A 165 4.11 -4.91 8.68
C ALA A 165 3.15 -5.26 7.53
N SER A 166 2.65 -6.50 7.45
CA SER A 166 1.67 -6.92 6.44
C SER A 166 0.43 -6.03 6.42
N ASN A 167 -0.04 -5.61 7.59
CA ASN A 167 -1.17 -4.68 7.74
C ASN A 167 -0.88 -3.32 7.08
N VAL A 168 0.33 -2.80 7.28
CA VAL A 168 0.78 -1.51 6.72
C VAL A 168 0.83 -1.60 5.20
N PHE A 169 1.38 -2.68 4.64
CA PHE A 169 1.40 -2.90 3.19
C PHE A 169 0.00 -3.06 2.60
N PHE A 170 -0.89 -3.78 3.29
CA PHE A 170 -2.27 -3.95 2.86
C PHE A 170 -3.00 -2.61 2.76
N PHE A 171 -2.98 -1.80 3.82
CA PHE A 171 -3.59 -0.47 3.79
C PHE A 171 -2.88 0.47 2.81
N GLY A 172 -1.55 0.39 2.69
CA GLY A 172 -0.78 1.20 1.75
C GLY A 172 -1.25 0.98 0.31
N ASN A 173 -1.41 -0.28 -0.10
CA ASN A 173 -1.93 -0.62 -1.43
C ASN A 173 -3.36 -0.11 -1.66
N LEU A 174 -4.22 -0.13 -0.63
CA LEU A 174 -5.57 0.44 -0.73
C LEU A 174 -5.53 1.97 -0.89
N PHE A 175 -4.67 2.63 -0.12
CA PHE A 175 -4.58 4.09 -0.09
C PHE A 175 -3.88 4.69 -1.31
N VAL A 176 -3.04 3.92 -2.02
CA VAL A 176 -2.49 4.35 -3.31
C VAL A 176 -3.62 4.60 -4.33
N VAL A 177 -4.67 3.79 -4.31
CA VAL A 177 -5.73 3.83 -5.33
C VAL A 177 -6.91 4.71 -4.91
N SER A 178 -7.24 4.72 -3.62
CA SER A 178 -8.33 5.52 -3.05
C SER A 178 -7.85 6.08 -1.70
N PRO A 179 -7.06 7.17 -1.72
CA PRO A 179 -6.54 7.77 -0.50
C PRO A 179 -7.70 8.35 0.34
N PRO A 180 -7.84 7.96 1.63
CA PRO A 180 -8.79 8.61 2.53
C PRO A 180 -8.36 10.05 2.82
N PRO A 181 -9.32 10.97 3.05
CA PRO A 181 -9.01 12.35 3.40
C PRO A 181 -8.50 12.45 4.84
N ALA A 182 -7.83 13.55 5.19
CA ALA A 182 -7.25 13.74 6.53
C ALA A 182 -8.30 13.67 7.65
N ALA A 183 -9.51 14.17 7.40
CA ALA A 183 -10.62 14.11 8.34
C ALA A 183 -11.00 12.68 8.75
N TRP A 184 -10.84 11.70 7.84
CA TRP A 184 -11.12 10.30 8.14
C TRP A 184 -10.16 9.74 9.18
N PHE A 185 -8.85 10.01 9.03
CA PHE A 185 -7.84 9.63 10.01
C PHE A 185 -8.10 10.32 11.34
N ALA A 186 -8.38 11.63 11.34
CA ALA A 186 -8.69 12.38 12.56
C ALA A 186 -9.87 11.80 13.37
N SER A 187 -10.80 11.10 12.71
CA SER A 187 -11.94 10.47 13.36
C SER A 187 -11.66 9.04 13.87
N ARG A 188 -10.49 8.46 13.59
CA ARG A 188 -10.15 7.07 14.00
C ARG A 188 -9.69 7.00 15.44
N ALA A 189 -9.91 5.85 16.06
CA ALA A 189 -9.42 5.57 17.41
C ALA A 189 -7.88 5.70 17.47
N PRO A 190 -7.31 6.32 18.53
CA PRO A 190 -5.87 6.56 18.64
C PRO A 190 -4.98 5.32 18.49
N ARG A 191 -5.48 4.14 18.86
CA ARG A 191 -4.76 2.85 18.71
C ARG A 191 -4.52 2.44 17.25
N MET A 192 -5.41 2.82 16.34
CA MET A 192 -5.34 2.46 14.92
C MET A 192 -4.41 3.40 14.13
N LEU A 193 -4.32 4.65 14.59
CA LEU A 193 -3.69 5.75 13.88
C LEU A 193 -2.24 5.48 13.46
N PRO A 194 -1.33 4.94 14.31
CA PRO A 194 0.05 4.71 13.90
C PRO A 194 0.16 3.81 12.65
N THR A 195 -0.58 2.70 12.63
CA THR A 195 -0.61 1.76 11.50
C THR A 195 -1.18 2.41 10.24
N LEU A 196 -2.31 3.12 10.37
CA LEU A 196 -3.01 3.74 9.24
C LEU A 196 -2.21 4.92 8.66
N LEU A 197 -1.64 5.78 9.51
CA LEU A 197 -0.80 6.90 9.08
C LEU A 197 0.48 6.39 8.42
N LEU A 198 1.12 5.34 8.97
CA LEU A 198 2.32 4.77 8.38
C LEU A 198 2.02 4.19 6.99
N ALA A 199 0.91 3.48 6.85
CA ALA A 199 0.44 2.97 5.57
C ALA A 199 0.20 4.10 4.55
N ARG A 200 -0.45 5.20 4.97
CA ARG A 200 -0.75 6.35 4.11
C ARG A 200 0.51 7.10 3.66
N LEU A 201 1.48 7.29 4.55
CA LEU A 201 2.74 7.94 4.24
C LEU A 201 3.63 7.06 3.34
N LEU A 202 3.68 5.75 3.59
CA LEU A 202 4.40 4.83 2.71
C LEU A 202 3.77 4.77 1.32
N ALA A 203 2.44 4.73 1.22
CA ALA A 203 1.72 4.82 -0.04
C ALA A 203 2.12 6.07 -0.85
N PHE A 204 2.19 7.24 -0.19
CA PHE A 204 2.69 8.47 -0.81
C PHE A 204 4.14 8.30 -1.33
N THR A 205 5.05 7.80 -0.51
CA THR A 205 6.46 7.65 -0.92
C THR A 205 6.68 6.64 -2.06
N GLN A 206 5.76 5.69 -2.24
CA GLN A 206 5.78 4.72 -3.34
C GLN A 206 5.13 5.24 -4.62
N ALA A 207 3.97 5.90 -4.50
CA ALA A 207 3.22 6.42 -5.65
C ALA A 207 3.82 7.74 -6.19
N GLY A 208 4.54 8.49 -5.36
CA GLY A 208 5.18 9.76 -5.74
C GLY A 208 4.20 10.91 -6.01
N THR A 209 2.92 10.76 -5.66
CA THR A 209 1.87 11.75 -5.88
C THR A 209 1.36 12.27 -4.54
N ALA A 210 1.51 13.58 -4.31
CA ALA A 210 0.95 14.27 -3.16
C ALA A 210 -0.47 14.77 -3.49
N ASP A 211 -1.39 14.59 -2.55
CA ASP A 211 -2.71 15.22 -2.57
C ASP A 211 -2.77 16.37 -1.56
N ASP A 212 -3.87 17.14 -1.59
CA ASP A 212 -4.08 18.32 -0.75
C ASP A 212 -4.15 17.97 0.76
N ASP A 213 -4.47 16.73 1.10
CA ASP A 213 -4.56 16.23 2.48
C ASP A 213 -3.21 15.83 3.09
N LEU A 214 -2.20 15.53 2.26
CA LEU A 214 -0.90 15.04 2.72
C LEU A 214 -0.23 15.93 3.79
N PRO A 215 -0.24 17.28 3.70
CA PRO A 215 0.32 18.12 4.76
C PRO A 215 -0.37 17.92 6.12
N ALA A 216 -1.69 17.74 6.14
CA ALA A 216 -2.44 17.48 7.37
C ALA A 216 -2.12 16.08 7.93
N ILE A 217 -1.97 15.07 7.07
CA ILE A 217 -1.52 13.71 7.45
C ILE A 217 -0.13 13.75 8.09
N ILE A 218 0.83 14.46 7.48
CA ILE A 218 2.19 14.61 8.02
C ILE A 218 2.16 15.33 9.37
N ALA A 219 1.37 16.39 9.51
CA ALA A 219 1.22 17.12 10.76
C ALA A 219 0.65 16.25 11.88
N GLN A 220 -0.41 15.46 11.58
CA GLN A 220 -1.00 14.53 12.53
C GLN A 220 -0.01 13.44 12.97
N ALA A 221 0.75 12.86 12.02
CA ALA A 221 1.77 11.88 12.34
C ALA A 221 2.89 12.46 13.22
N ARG A 222 3.32 13.71 12.95
CA ARG A 222 4.32 14.41 13.78
C ARG A 222 3.82 14.72 15.17
N ALA A 223 2.56 15.12 15.32
CA ALA A 223 1.96 15.41 16.62
C ALA A 223 1.93 14.20 17.57
N GLY A 224 1.96 12.98 17.02
CA GLY A 224 2.04 11.75 17.81
C GLY A 224 3.45 11.32 18.22
N LEU A 225 4.51 11.92 17.66
CA LEU A 225 5.89 11.57 18.04
C LEU A 225 6.15 11.84 19.52
N GLY A 226 7.02 11.03 20.14
CA GLY A 226 7.20 10.99 21.60
C GLY A 226 6.28 9.98 22.31
N ASN A 227 5.24 9.50 21.64
CA ASN A 227 4.54 8.27 22.00
C ASN A 227 5.21 7.07 21.30
N SER A 228 5.57 6.03 22.05
CA SER A 228 6.24 4.84 21.52
C SER A 228 5.47 4.16 20.38
N ALA A 229 4.14 4.25 20.36
CA ALA A 229 3.32 3.71 19.29
C ALA A 229 3.56 4.39 17.94
N TYR A 230 3.98 5.66 17.93
CA TYR A 230 4.19 6.49 16.74
C TYR A 230 5.65 6.50 16.26
N GLU A 231 6.60 5.98 17.06
CA GLU A 231 8.03 6.06 16.71
C GLU A 231 8.37 5.35 15.40
N SER A 232 7.57 4.35 14.99
CA SER A 232 7.69 3.69 13.69
C SER A 232 7.45 4.62 12.49
N LEU A 233 6.81 5.78 12.68
CA LEU A 233 6.58 6.79 11.65
C LEU A 233 7.82 7.66 11.37
N ARG A 234 8.77 7.73 12.30
CA ARG A 234 9.92 8.63 12.20
C ARG A 234 10.72 8.44 10.90
N PRO A 235 11.06 7.21 10.45
CA PRO A 235 11.79 7.03 9.20
C PRO A 235 11.04 7.56 7.97
N VAL A 236 9.72 7.32 7.86
CA VAL A 236 8.94 7.81 6.71
C VAL A 236 8.73 9.33 6.77
N LEU A 237 8.65 9.92 7.97
CA LEU A 237 8.58 11.37 8.14
C LEU A 237 9.88 12.08 7.74
N LEU A 238 11.04 11.48 8.04
CA LEU A 238 12.34 11.96 7.55
C LEU A 238 12.42 11.90 6.02
N ARG A 239 11.89 10.84 5.41
CA ARG A 239 11.77 10.75 3.94
C ARG A 239 10.85 11.83 3.36
N CYS A 240 9.75 12.15 4.05
CA CYS A 240 8.89 13.27 3.65
C CYS A 240 9.64 14.61 3.72
N ASP A 241 10.47 14.83 4.76
CA ASP A 241 11.30 16.03 4.86
C ASP A 241 12.31 16.14 3.71
N LEU A 242 12.96 15.02 3.39
CA LEU A 242 13.89 14.94 2.27
C LEU A 242 13.21 15.34 0.95
N LEU A 243 12.03 14.76 0.67
CA LEU A 243 11.24 15.06 -0.53
C LEU A 243 10.73 16.51 -0.56
N ALA A 244 10.46 17.10 0.61
CA ALA A 244 10.06 18.50 0.75
C ALA A 244 11.25 19.47 0.89
N ASN A 245 12.50 18.98 0.74
CA ASN A 245 13.72 19.75 0.93
C ASN A 245 13.83 20.48 2.30
N ARG A 246 13.25 19.90 3.36
CA ARG A 246 13.32 20.41 4.75
C ARG A 246 14.55 19.86 5.48
N LEU A 247 15.72 20.14 4.93
CA LEU A 247 16.97 19.51 5.35
C LEU A 247 17.34 19.82 6.82
N ASP A 248 17.07 21.03 7.31
CA ASP A 248 17.35 21.40 8.71
C ASP A 248 16.52 20.59 9.71
N ALA A 249 15.22 20.42 9.42
CA ALA A 249 14.32 19.62 10.26
C ALA A 249 14.75 18.14 10.27
N MET A 250 15.13 17.62 9.10
CA MET A 250 15.65 16.26 8.97
C MET A 250 16.89 16.05 9.83
N ARG A 251 17.84 17.00 9.85
CA ARG A 251 19.06 16.90 10.68
C ARG A 251 18.75 16.89 12.18
N ALA A 252 17.80 17.73 12.60
CA ALA A 252 17.40 17.84 14.00
C ALA A 252 16.67 16.58 14.50
N ASP A 253 15.78 16.01 13.68
CA ASP A 253 14.92 14.89 14.05
C ASP A 253 15.54 13.51 13.79
N PHE A 254 16.70 13.46 13.13
CA PHE A 254 17.33 12.20 12.73
C PHE A 254 17.80 11.37 13.93
N VAL A 255 17.35 10.12 13.94
CA VAL A 255 17.78 9.08 14.87
C VAL A 255 18.17 7.86 14.06
N GLY A 256 19.44 7.46 14.11
CA GLY A 256 19.98 6.38 13.31
C GLY A 256 21.40 6.04 13.72
N SER A 257 21.99 5.06 13.05
CA SER A 257 23.40 4.70 13.28
C SER A 257 24.35 5.75 12.69
N ASP A 258 25.63 5.71 13.07
CA ASP A 258 26.64 6.63 12.55
C ASP A 258 26.75 6.55 11.01
N ASP A 259 26.63 5.35 10.42
CA ASP A 259 26.63 5.21 8.95
C ASP A 259 25.38 5.80 8.31
N ASP A 260 24.22 5.68 8.95
CA ASP A 260 22.99 6.32 8.45
C ASP A 260 23.12 7.85 8.54
N ARG A 261 23.75 8.38 9.61
CA ARG A 261 24.01 9.83 9.75
C ARG A 261 24.95 10.34 8.67
N LEU A 262 26.05 9.63 8.40
CA LEU A 262 26.99 9.99 7.31
C LEU A 262 26.30 9.96 5.94
N ALA A 263 25.44 8.97 5.70
CA ALA A 263 24.66 8.89 4.46
C ALA A 263 23.67 10.05 4.32
N LEU A 264 23.04 10.46 5.44
CA LEU A 264 22.20 11.65 5.50
C LEU A 264 22.99 12.92 5.16
N ASP A 265 24.12 13.14 5.82
CA ASP A 265 24.95 14.32 5.61
C ASP A 265 25.49 14.37 4.18
N GLY A 266 25.84 13.22 3.59
CA GLY A 266 26.20 13.11 2.18
C GLY A 266 25.06 13.52 1.25
N THR A 267 23.81 13.14 1.60
CA THR A 267 22.61 13.53 0.86
C THR A 267 22.35 15.02 0.94
N MET A 268 22.47 15.62 2.12
CA MET A 268 22.38 17.07 2.28
C MET A 268 23.46 17.80 1.47
N ALA A 269 24.71 17.35 1.54
CA ALA A 269 25.82 17.94 0.78
C ALA A 269 25.58 17.86 -0.74
N PHE A 270 25.05 16.75 -1.24
CA PHE A 270 24.72 16.59 -2.65
C PHE A 270 23.63 17.58 -3.10
N LEU A 271 22.54 17.68 -2.32
CA LEU A 271 21.41 18.58 -2.59
C LEU A 271 21.80 20.05 -2.52
N GLU A 272 22.73 20.41 -1.64
CA GLU A 272 23.32 21.76 -1.52
C GLU A 272 24.37 22.06 -2.61
N GLY A 273 24.67 21.10 -3.50
CA GLY A 273 25.63 21.28 -4.59
C GLY A 273 27.09 21.03 -4.23
N ARG A 274 27.38 20.60 -3.00
CA ARG A 274 28.74 20.29 -2.49
C ARG A 274 29.12 18.84 -2.85
N ASN A 275 29.23 18.53 -4.14
CA ASN A 275 29.37 17.17 -4.65
C ASN A 275 30.61 16.41 -4.12
N ASP A 276 31.76 17.06 -4.02
CA ASP A 276 32.99 16.42 -3.51
C ASP A 276 32.86 16.00 -2.04
N ALA A 277 32.24 16.87 -1.23
CA ALA A 277 31.92 16.55 0.16
C ALA A 277 30.90 15.40 0.26
N ALA A 278 29.89 15.40 -0.61
CA ALA A 278 28.92 14.31 -0.68
C ALA A 278 29.59 12.96 -0.98
N LEU A 279 30.47 12.91 -1.98
CA LEU A 279 31.21 11.69 -2.33
C LEU A 279 32.07 11.17 -1.19
N ALA A 280 32.75 12.06 -0.45
CA ALA A 280 33.53 11.67 0.73
C ALA A 280 32.63 11.06 1.81
N LEU A 281 31.53 11.74 2.16
CA LEU A 281 30.58 11.31 3.18
C LEU A 281 29.91 9.97 2.82
N TYR A 282 29.53 9.77 1.57
CA TYR A 282 28.93 8.49 1.13
C TYR A 282 29.92 7.32 1.19
N ARG A 283 31.19 7.54 0.83
CA ARG A 283 32.22 6.51 0.94
C ARG A 283 32.49 6.14 2.40
N ASP A 284 32.51 7.13 3.29
CA ASP A 284 32.64 6.90 4.73
C ASP A 284 31.43 6.17 5.31
N ALA A 285 30.21 6.57 4.92
CA ALA A 285 28.98 5.87 5.28
C ALA A 285 29.01 4.40 4.85
N LEU A 286 29.38 4.13 3.59
CA LEU A 286 29.44 2.77 3.05
C LEU A 286 30.49 1.92 3.74
N LYS A 287 31.65 2.51 4.07
CA LYS A 287 32.72 1.86 4.84
C LYS A 287 32.23 1.52 6.26
N ALA A 288 31.58 2.45 6.95
CA ALA A 288 31.03 2.25 8.28
C ALA A 288 29.94 1.17 8.30
N ARG A 289 29.02 1.20 7.32
CA ARG A 289 27.96 0.19 7.14
C ARG A 289 28.52 -1.22 6.93
N ARG A 290 29.48 -1.38 6.03
CA ARG A 290 30.14 -2.68 5.76
C ARG A 290 30.85 -3.22 7.00
N LYS A 291 31.48 -2.34 7.79
CA LYS A 291 32.11 -2.70 9.06
C LYS A 291 31.06 -3.17 10.08
N ARG A 292 29.97 -2.41 10.25
CA ARG A 292 28.89 -2.73 11.20
C ARG A 292 28.18 -4.05 10.87
N LEU A 293 27.86 -4.28 9.60
CA LEU A 293 27.13 -5.47 9.15
C LEU A 293 28.03 -6.67 8.82
N GLY A 294 29.35 -6.50 8.82
CA GLY A 294 30.31 -7.57 8.51
C GLY A 294 30.25 -8.11 7.07
N LYS A 295 29.58 -7.41 6.16
CA LYS A 295 29.36 -7.84 4.76
C LYS A 295 30.10 -6.93 3.79
N ARG A 296 30.77 -7.53 2.80
CA ARG A 296 31.58 -6.82 1.80
C ARG A 296 30.78 -6.37 0.58
N LYS A 297 29.84 -7.20 0.12
CA LYS A 297 28.93 -6.90 -0.99
C LYS A 297 27.68 -6.22 -0.44
N LEU A 298 27.85 -4.98 -0.01
CA LEU A 298 26.74 -4.12 0.38
C LEU A 298 26.81 -2.78 -0.33
N PHE A 299 25.66 -2.14 -0.46
CA PHE A 299 25.52 -0.74 -0.83
C PHE A 299 24.78 0.07 0.25
N LEU A 300 24.65 1.37 0.03
CA LEU A 300 23.80 2.22 0.88
C LEU A 300 22.33 1.95 0.55
N PRO A 301 21.45 1.88 1.56
CA PRO A 301 20.03 1.58 1.36
C PRO A 301 19.27 2.78 0.80
N ASP A 302 18.08 2.50 0.27
CA ASP A 302 17.03 3.48 -0.04
C ASP A 302 17.51 4.71 -0.85
N GLU A 303 17.06 5.90 -0.49
CA GLU A 303 17.36 7.13 -1.23
C GLU A 303 18.85 7.49 -1.17
N HIS A 304 19.53 7.14 -0.08
CA HIS A 304 20.96 7.45 0.09
C HIS A 304 21.82 6.73 -0.95
N GLY A 305 21.50 5.48 -1.28
CA GLY A 305 22.14 4.75 -2.37
C GLY A 305 21.91 5.44 -3.72
N MET A 306 20.68 5.86 -3.99
CA MET A 306 20.34 6.58 -5.22
C MET A 306 21.12 7.90 -5.34
N PHE A 307 21.12 8.74 -4.30
CA PHE A 307 21.84 10.01 -4.31
C PHE A 307 23.36 9.82 -4.41
N PHE A 308 23.92 8.75 -3.84
CA PHE A 308 25.33 8.44 -4.03
C PHE A 308 25.65 8.11 -5.51
N LEU A 309 24.82 7.30 -6.17
CA LEU A 309 24.97 7.03 -7.61
C LEU A 309 24.85 8.32 -8.44
N LEU A 310 23.91 9.21 -8.08
CA LEU A 310 23.75 10.51 -8.74
C LEU A 310 24.96 11.43 -8.50
N ALA A 311 25.58 11.40 -7.32
CA ALA A 311 26.81 12.15 -7.03
C ALA A 311 28.00 11.66 -7.87
N LEU A 312 28.12 10.33 -8.07
CA LEU A 312 29.14 9.73 -8.95
C LEU A 312 28.91 10.15 -10.42
N LEU A 313 27.65 10.13 -10.88
CA LEU A 313 27.29 10.59 -12.23
C LEU A 313 27.57 12.08 -12.42
N ARG A 314 27.23 12.91 -11.42
CA ARG A 314 27.42 14.37 -11.46
C ARG A 314 28.89 14.76 -11.54
N ALA A 315 29.79 13.99 -10.95
CA ALA A 315 31.23 14.23 -11.07
C ALA A 315 31.74 14.10 -12.51
N ASN A 316 31.01 13.36 -13.37
CA ASN A 316 31.29 13.19 -14.79
C ASN A 316 32.76 12.78 -15.06
N ASP A 317 33.30 11.91 -14.21
CA ASP A 317 34.67 11.41 -14.29
C ASP A 317 34.66 9.91 -14.63
N ALA A 318 35.31 9.56 -15.74
CA ALA A 318 35.42 8.19 -16.21
C ALA A 318 36.13 7.26 -15.19
N ALA A 319 36.99 7.81 -14.31
CA ALA A 319 37.63 7.03 -13.25
C ALA A 319 36.62 6.47 -12.24
N LEU A 320 35.44 7.10 -12.11
CA LEU A 320 34.38 6.70 -11.17
C LEU A 320 33.40 5.68 -11.74
N HIS A 321 33.47 5.36 -13.04
CA HIS A 321 32.54 4.43 -13.68
C HIS A 321 32.57 3.03 -13.06
N ALA A 322 33.74 2.55 -12.64
CA ALA A 322 33.86 1.24 -11.99
C ALA A 322 33.20 1.22 -10.60
N GLU A 323 33.29 2.32 -9.85
CA GLU A 323 32.62 2.48 -8.56
C GLU A 323 31.09 2.53 -8.73
N LEU A 324 30.62 3.30 -9.72
CA LEU A 324 29.20 3.38 -10.08
C LEU A 324 28.63 1.99 -10.44
N GLN A 325 29.30 1.25 -11.33
CA GLN A 325 28.88 -0.09 -11.73
C GLN A 325 28.85 -1.05 -10.55
N THR A 326 29.87 -1.02 -9.69
CA THR A 326 29.93 -1.84 -8.47
C THR A 326 28.80 -1.50 -7.51
N GLY A 327 28.44 -0.22 -7.38
CA GLY A 327 27.32 0.24 -6.57
C GLY A 327 25.98 -0.30 -7.09
N ILE A 328 25.74 -0.21 -8.40
CA ILE A 328 24.53 -0.75 -9.05
C ILE A 328 24.42 -2.27 -8.84
N GLU A 329 25.50 -3.02 -9.08
CA GLU A 329 25.52 -4.47 -8.89
C GLU A 329 25.25 -4.87 -7.43
N ALA A 330 25.81 -4.13 -6.48
CA ALA A 330 25.57 -4.37 -5.05
C ALA A 330 24.13 -4.04 -4.66
N ALA A 331 23.56 -2.94 -5.16
CA ALA A 331 22.17 -2.57 -4.91
C ALA A 331 21.18 -3.60 -5.49
N LEU A 332 21.43 -4.08 -6.72
CA LEU A 332 20.61 -5.13 -7.34
C LEU A 332 20.71 -6.48 -6.61
N PHE A 333 21.88 -6.79 -6.03
CA PHE A 333 22.07 -7.99 -5.22
C PHE A 333 21.32 -7.93 -3.87
N GLU A 334 21.07 -6.73 -3.35
CA GLU A 334 20.33 -6.52 -2.09
C GLU A 334 18.81 -6.47 -2.25
N LEU A 335 18.29 -6.31 -3.48
CA LEU A 335 16.86 -6.39 -3.72
C LEU A 335 16.36 -7.79 -3.30
N PRO A 336 15.27 -7.88 -2.51
CA PRO A 336 14.61 -9.16 -2.29
C PRO A 336 14.31 -9.79 -3.65
N GLU A 337 14.54 -11.09 -3.82
CA GLU A 337 13.99 -11.80 -4.98
C GLU A 337 12.47 -11.55 -4.95
N TRP A 338 11.99 -10.63 -5.80
CA TRP A 338 10.57 -10.48 -6.01
C TRP A 338 10.07 -11.86 -6.41
N PRO A 339 8.98 -12.40 -5.82
CA PRO A 339 8.38 -13.61 -6.33
C PRO A 339 7.76 -13.28 -7.68
N THR A 340 8.59 -13.20 -8.72
CA THR A 340 8.16 -13.35 -10.10
C THR A 340 7.63 -14.77 -10.18
N ALA A 341 6.31 -14.88 -10.15
CA ALA A 341 5.51 -16.02 -10.58
C ALA A 341 6.32 -17.31 -10.84
N ARG A 342 6.74 -18.02 -9.78
CA ARG A 342 6.93 -19.47 -9.87
C ARG A 342 5.58 -20.14 -9.72
N ALA A 343 4.67 -19.84 -10.64
CA ALA A 343 3.60 -20.73 -10.99
C ALA A 343 4.18 -21.73 -12.00
N GLY A 344 4.45 -22.95 -11.53
CA GLY A 344 4.56 -24.19 -12.30
C GLY A 344 5.25 -24.16 -13.68
N GLY A 345 6.46 -24.71 -13.76
CA GLY A 345 6.98 -25.20 -15.03
C GLY A 345 8.49 -25.29 -15.11
N ARG A 346 9.02 -26.50 -15.15
CA ARG A 346 10.42 -26.75 -15.50
C ARG A 346 10.71 -26.12 -16.86
N SER A 347 11.69 -25.22 -16.94
CA SER A 347 12.48 -25.06 -18.15
C SER A 347 13.91 -24.67 -17.80
N ARG A 348 14.85 -25.35 -18.46
CA ARG A 348 16.30 -25.25 -18.28
C ARG A 348 16.81 -23.84 -18.64
N PRO A 349 17.97 -23.41 -18.11
CA PRO A 349 18.54 -22.11 -18.47
C PRO A 349 18.94 -22.10 -19.96
N CYS A 350 18.36 -21.17 -20.72
CA CYS A 350 18.87 -20.81 -22.03
C CYS A 350 20.19 -20.04 -21.86
N SER A 351 21.29 -20.80 -21.81
CA SER A 351 22.59 -20.34 -22.27
C SER A 351 22.48 -19.94 -23.75
N GLY A 352 22.59 -18.64 -24.07
CA GLY A 352 22.40 -18.27 -25.46
C GLY A 352 22.58 -16.82 -25.88
N TRP A 353 23.28 -15.96 -25.13
CA TRP A 353 23.66 -14.63 -25.62
C TRP A 353 25.12 -14.30 -25.25
N ARG A 354 26.04 -15.11 -25.79
CA ARG A 354 27.43 -14.71 -26.03
C ARG A 354 27.88 -15.34 -27.34
N ARG A 355 27.90 -14.55 -28.41
CA ARG A 355 28.93 -14.53 -29.48
C ARG A 355 28.43 -13.70 -30.67
N GLY A 356 29.26 -12.74 -31.08
CA GLY A 356 29.53 -12.55 -32.52
C GLY A 356 29.15 -11.22 -33.14
N TRP A 357 29.83 -10.13 -32.77
CA TRP A 357 30.15 -9.07 -33.75
C TRP A 357 31.67 -9.01 -33.91
N ARG A 358 32.20 -9.85 -34.80
CA ARG A 358 33.52 -9.68 -35.41
C ARG A 358 33.32 -9.25 -36.86
N SER A 359 33.89 -8.08 -37.14
CA SER A 359 34.31 -7.55 -38.43
C SER A 359 34.33 -8.55 -39.61
N ARG A 360 33.59 -8.22 -40.67
CA ARG A 360 33.91 -8.69 -42.03
C ARG A 360 34.35 -7.50 -42.87
N ARG A 361 35.66 -7.36 -43.04
CA ARG A 361 36.24 -6.84 -44.29
C ARG A 361 35.80 -7.77 -45.42
N ARG A 362 35.48 -7.20 -46.58
CA ARG A 362 35.63 -7.88 -47.88
C ARG A 362 36.31 -6.94 -48.88
N PRO A 363 37.04 -7.50 -49.84
CA PRO A 363 38.01 -6.78 -50.67
C PRO A 363 37.38 -6.26 -51.96
N ARG A 364 37.94 -5.16 -52.48
CA ARG A 364 38.54 -5.07 -53.82
C ARG A 364 39.64 -4.04 -53.77
#